data_AF-A0A7U6KP46-F1
#
_entry.id   AF-A0A7U6KP46-F1
#
_cell.length_a   1.000
_cell.length_b   1.000
_cell.length_c   1.000
_cell.angle_alpha   90.00
_cell.angle_beta   90.00
_cell.angle_gamma   90.00
#
_symmetry.space_group_name_H-M   'P 1'
#
loop_
_entity.id
_entity.type
_entity.pdbx_description
1 polymer ?
#
loop_
_entity_poly.entity_id
_entity_poly.type
_entity_poly.pdbx_seq_one_letter_code
_entity_poly.pdbx_strand_id
1 'polypeptide(L)'
;MHAGDVPILSALAIATMSFVALIYYFRPVINNGFSFDGAVLGVHLFTWVDYTDMLTTALFLMAMWLMARRKIEHWILWIIANAISVPLYFYKGFTFTALQYVVFTLIAIWAYYEWQRRYRVQPRTAYA
;
A
#
# COMPACT_ATOMS: atom_id res chain seq x y z
N MET A 1 -3.20 2.49 -17.14
CA MET A 1 -4.41 1.99 -16.43
C MET A 1 -5.57 1.93 -17.40
N HIS A 2 -6.25 0.79 -17.53
CA HIS A 2 -7.52 0.77 -18.24
C HIS A 2 -8.60 1.45 -17.38
N ALA A 3 -9.53 2.17 -18.02
CA ALA A 3 -10.62 2.86 -17.33
C ALA A 3 -11.46 1.93 -16.43
N GLY A 4 -11.54 0.64 -16.77
CA GLY A 4 -12.25 -0.37 -15.96
C GLY A 4 -11.53 -0.80 -14.67
N ASP A 5 -10.22 -0.55 -14.54
CA ASP A 5 -9.47 -0.96 -13.34
C ASP A 5 -9.60 0.10 -12.21
N VAL A 6 -9.78 1.38 -12.57
CA VAL A 6 -9.91 2.51 -11.64
C VAL A 6 -11.04 2.35 -10.61
N PRO A 7 -12.29 1.97 -10.97
CA PRO A 7 -13.36 1.83 -9.99
C PRO A 7 -13.11 0.68 -8.99
N ILE A 8 -12.43 -0.38 -9.42
CA ILE A 8 -12.09 -1.50 -8.52
C ILE A 8 -11.00 -1.08 -7.54
N LEU A 9 -10.00 -0.34 -8.02
CA LEU A 9 -8.92 0.16 -7.18
C LEU A 9 -9.41 1.19 -6.16
N SER A 10 -10.31 2.10 -6.56
CA SER A 10 -10.89 3.06 -5.62
C SER A 10 -11.77 2.35 -4.59
N ALA A 11 -12.58 1.37 -5.00
CA ALA A 11 -13.36 0.55 -4.06
C ALA A 11 -12.46 -0.20 -3.06
N LEU A 12 -11.38 -0.81 -3.53
CA LEU A 12 -10.39 -1.49 -2.67
C LEU A 12 -9.73 -0.52 -1.71
N ALA A 13 -9.31 0.66 -2.18
CA ALA A 13 -8.68 1.67 -1.34
C ALA A 13 -9.64 2.14 -0.24
N ILE A 14 -10.89 2.48 -0.60
CA ILE A 14 -11.90 2.91 0.37
C ILE A 14 -12.19 1.80 1.38
N ALA A 15 -12.46 0.58 0.92
CA ALA A 15 -12.73 -0.56 1.81
C ALA A 15 -11.57 -0.81 2.78
N THR A 16 -10.33 -0.74 2.29
CA THR A 16 -9.12 -0.90 3.11
C THR A 16 -9.01 0.22 4.14
N MET A 17 -9.14 1.47 3.72
CA MET A 17 -9.02 2.61 4.62
C MET A 17 -10.13 2.59 5.67
N SER A 18 -11.37 2.24 5.30
CA SER A 18 -12.47 2.06 6.24
C SER A 18 -12.19 0.95 7.26
N PHE A 19 -11.65 -0.19 6.79
CA PHE A 19 -11.29 -1.30 7.67
C PHE A 19 -10.17 -0.94 8.65
N VAL A 20 -9.09 -0.33 8.18
CA VAL A 20 -7.97 0.09 9.04
C VAL A 20 -8.39 1.21 9.99
N ALA A 21 -9.19 2.17 9.53
CA ALA A 21 -9.79 3.19 10.40
C ALA A 21 -10.64 2.58 11.50
N LEU A 22 -11.40 1.53 11.22
CA LEU A 22 -12.19 0.80 12.21
C LEU A 22 -11.30 0.18 13.29
N ILE A 23 -10.19 -0.44 12.89
CA ILE A 23 -9.20 -0.98 13.85
C ILE A 23 -8.66 0.13 14.75
N TYR A 24 -8.28 1.27 14.17
CA TYR A 24 -7.75 2.39 14.94
C TYR A 24 -8.79 3.06 15.84
N TYR A 25 -10.05 3.09 15.42
CA TYR A 25 -11.16 3.55 16.24
C TYR A 25 -11.32 2.67 17.49
N PHE A 26 -11.21 1.35 17.35
CA PHE A 26 -11.29 0.40 18.47
C PHE A 26 -9.97 0.19 19.21
N ARG A 27 -8.87 0.86 18.84
CA ARG A 27 -7.57 0.72 19.50
C ARG A 27 -7.66 0.83 21.04
N PRO A 28 -8.40 1.79 21.65
CA PRO A 28 -8.50 1.89 23.10
C PRO A 28 -9.13 0.64 23.73
N VAL A 29 -10.16 0.09 23.09
CA VAL A 29 -10.85 -1.13 23.53
C VAL A 29 -9.94 -2.35 23.37
N ILE A 30 -9.23 -2.45 22.24
CA ILE A 30 -8.26 -3.53 21.98
C ILE A 30 -7.14 -3.51 23.02
N ASN A 31 -6.59 -2.34 23.34
CA ASN A 31 -5.55 -2.17 24.34
C ASN A 31 -6.03 -2.44 25.77
N ASN A 32 -7.34 -2.26 26.04
CA ASN A 32 -7.99 -2.59 27.31
C ASN A 32 -8.49 -4.05 27.37
N GLY A 33 -7.97 -4.95 26.53
CA GLY A 33 -8.35 -6.36 26.55
C GLY A 33 -9.77 -6.62 26.06
N PHE A 34 -10.23 -5.84 25.08
CA PHE A 34 -11.60 -5.85 24.55
C PHE A 34 -12.69 -5.40 25.54
N SER A 35 -12.31 -4.64 26.57
CA SER A 35 -13.25 -3.97 27.47
C SER A 35 -13.56 -2.54 27.03
N PHE A 36 -14.84 -2.16 27.12
CA PHE A 36 -15.30 -0.79 26.85
C PHE A 36 -15.22 0.13 28.08
N ASP A 37 -14.93 -0.42 29.26
CA ASP A 37 -14.89 0.34 30.50
C ASP A 37 -13.75 1.37 30.47
N GLY A 38 -14.10 2.65 30.57
CA GLY A 38 -13.13 3.75 30.50
C GLY A 38 -12.49 3.96 29.11
N ALA A 39 -12.92 3.24 28.08
CA ALA A 39 -12.42 3.40 26.72
C ALA A 39 -13.02 4.64 26.06
N VAL A 40 -12.21 5.67 25.83
CA VAL A 40 -12.63 6.84 25.05
C VAL A 40 -12.50 6.49 23.57
N LEU A 41 -13.62 6.41 22.87
CA LEU A 41 -13.63 6.20 21.42
C LEU A 41 -13.71 7.55 20.70
N GLY A 42 -12.91 7.72 19.65
CA GLY A 42 -12.99 8.92 18.84
C GLY A 42 -11.91 9.03 17.77
N VAL A 43 -12.28 9.68 16.66
CA VAL A 43 -11.35 9.96 15.55
C VAL A 43 -10.25 10.96 15.93
N HIS A 44 -10.43 11.70 17.02
CA HIS A 44 -9.42 12.64 17.53
C HIS A 44 -8.18 11.94 18.09
N LEU A 45 -8.26 10.63 18.36
CA LEU A 45 -7.13 9.80 18.79
C LEU A 45 -6.22 9.39 17.63
N PHE A 46 -6.61 9.70 16.39
CA PHE A 46 -5.86 9.31 15.20
C PHE A 46 -4.63 10.20 15.08
N THR A 47 -3.48 9.56 14.96
CA THR A 47 -2.21 10.23 14.76
C THR A 47 -1.87 10.30 13.27
N TRP A 48 -0.96 11.20 12.90
CA TRP A 48 -0.37 11.25 11.56
C TRP A 48 0.21 9.91 11.07
N VAL A 49 0.71 9.08 11.99
CA VAL A 49 1.22 7.73 11.70
C VAL A 49 0.08 6.83 11.26
N ASP A 50 -1.09 6.94 11.88
CA ASP A 50 -2.26 6.11 11.56
C ASP A 50 -2.83 6.46 10.18
N TYR A 51 -2.92 7.74 9.85
CA TYR A 51 -3.30 8.19 8.51
C TYR A 51 -2.32 7.69 7.45
N THR A 52 -1.02 7.74 7.73
CA THR A 52 0.03 7.24 6.83
C THR A 52 -0.04 5.72 6.67
N ASP A 53 -0.35 5.00 7.75
CA ASP A 53 -0.49 3.55 7.77
C ASP A 53 -1.73 3.07 6.99
N MET A 54 -2.87 3.76 7.17
CA MET A 54 -4.09 3.53 6.37
C MET A 54 -3.82 3.71 4.87
N LEU A 55 -3.10 4.77 4.49
CA LEU A 55 -2.77 5.08 3.11
C LEU A 55 -1.79 4.05 2.52
N THR A 56 -0.73 3.71 3.24
CA THR A 56 0.26 2.72 2.77
C THR A 56 -0.38 1.34 2.61
N THR A 57 -1.25 0.93 3.54
CA THR A 57 -2.00 -0.34 3.44
C THR A 57 -2.89 -0.37 2.20
N ALA A 58 -3.62 0.73 1.92
CA ALA A 58 -4.44 0.83 0.72
C ALA A 58 -3.59 0.75 -0.58
N LEU A 59 -2.44 1.43 -0.61
CA LEU A 59 -1.51 1.36 -1.75
C LEU A 59 -0.97 -0.06 -1.97
N PHE A 60 -0.60 -0.78 -0.91
CA PHE A 60 -0.13 -2.17 -1.03
C PHE A 60 -1.22 -3.10 -1.55
N LEU A 61 -2.47 -2.96 -1.09
CA LEU A 61 -3.59 -3.76 -1.60
C LEU A 61 -3.93 -3.44 -3.07
N MET A 62 -3.91 -2.17 -3.45
CA MET A 62 -4.03 -1.77 -4.86
C MET A 62 -2.90 -2.36 -5.71
N ALA A 63 -1.67 -2.35 -5.21
CA ALA A 63 -0.51 -2.90 -5.89
C ALA A 63 -0.60 -4.43 -6.05
N MET A 64 -1.04 -5.15 -5.01
CA MET A 64 -1.32 -6.59 -5.07
C MET A 64 -2.41 -6.93 -6.08
N TRP A 65 -3.48 -6.14 -6.14
CA TRP A 65 -4.53 -6.31 -7.13
C TRP A 65 -4.01 -6.18 -8.57
N LEU A 66 -3.25 -5.11 -8.86
CA LEU A 66 -2.64 -4.91 -10.17
C LEU A 66 -1.62 -5.99 -10.52
N MET A 67 -0.88 -6.49 -9.54
CA MET A 67 0.04 -7.62 -9.70
C MET A 67 -0.70 -8.89 -10.10
N ALA A 68 -1.82 -9.22 -9.44
CA ALA A 68 -2.67 -10.35 -9.80
C ALA A 68 -3.23 -10.23 -11.23
N ARG A 69 -3.49 -8.99 -11.68
CA ARG A 69 -3.94 -8.68 -13.05
C ARG A 69 -2.79 -8.58 -14.07
N ARG A 70 -1.55 -8.88 -13.66
CA ARG A 70 -0.32 -8.81 -14.48
C ARG A 70 -0.11 -7.45 -15.16
N LYS A 71 -0.54 -6.36 -14.51
CA LYS A 71 -0.46 -4.98 -15.03
C LYS A 71 0.84 -4.33 -14.61
N ILE A 72 1.62 -3.73 -15.52
CA ILE A 72 2.93 -3.16 -15.17
C ILE A 72 2.85 -1.99 -14.17
N GLU A 73 1.68 -1.33 -14.09
CA GLU A 73 1.44 -0.20 -13.19
C GLU A 73 1.59 -0.57 -11.71
N HIS A 74 1.51 -1.86 -11.34
CA HIS A 74 1.75 -2.30 -9.97
C HIS A 74 3.12 -1.86 -9.45
N TRP A 75 4.17 -1.90 -10.28
CA TRP A 75 5.52 -1.52 -9.86
C TRP A 75 5.60 -0.08 -9.37
N ILE A 76 4.85 0.85 -10.00
CA ILE A 76 4.80 2.26 -9.58
C ILE A 76 4.14 2.36 -8.20
N LEU A 77 3.05 1.63 -7.95
CA LEU A 77 2.40 1.61 -6.64
C LEU A 77 3.32 1.03 -5.55
N TRP A 78 4.08 -0.03 -5.85
CA TRP A 78 5.08 -0.58 -4.93
C TRP A 78 6.16 0.44 -4.59
N ILE A 79 6.66 1.18 -5.59
CA ILE A 79 7.68 2.23 -5.37
C ILE A 79 7.12 3.33 -4.44
N ILE A 80 5.91 3.83 -4.72
CA ILE A 80 5.28 4.89 -3.90
C ILE A 80 5.03 4.38 -2.47
N ALA A 81 4.46 3.19 -2.31
CA ALA A 81 4.17 2.60 -1.00
C ALA A 81 5.44 2.38 -0.18
N ASN A 82 6.49 1.84 -0.80
CA ASN A 82 7.77 1.64 -0.13
C ASN A 82 8.43 2.99 0.23
N ALA A 83 8.41 3.97 -0.66
CA ALA A 83 8.98 5.30 -0.41
C ALA A 83 8.33 6.02 0.78
N ILE A 84 7.03 5.81 1.02
CA ILE A 84 6.32 6.31 2.21
C ILE A 84 6.66 5.46 3.45
N SER A 85 6.82 4.14 3.26
CA SER A 85 7.13 3.20 4.33
C SER A 85 8.54 3.42 4.93
N VAL A 86 9.56 3.73 4.11
CA VAL A 86 10.93 3.94 4.59
C VAL A 86 11.03 5.00 5.72
N PRO A 87 10.58 6.27 5.53
CA PRO A 87 10.67 7.27 6.58
C PRO A 87 9.77 6.91 7.78
N LEU A 88 8.63 6.26 7.56
CA LEU A 88 7.72 5.84 8.62
C LEU A 88 8.37 4.79 9.54
N TYR A 89 8.98 3.76 8.97
CA TYR A 89 9.65 2.71 9.75
C TYR A 89 10.95 3.19 10.38
N PHE A 90 11.65 4.13 9.76
CA PHE A 90 12.79 4.80 10.36
C PHE A 90 12.37 5.61 11.60
N TYR A 91 11.25 6.35 11.52
CA TYR A 91 10.67 7.08 12.65
C TYR A 91 10.23 6.15 13.79
N LYS A 92 9.67 4.97 13.46
CA LYS A 92 9.28 3.95 14.45
C LYS A 92 10.46 3.21 15.09
N GLY A 93 11.71 3.46 14.68
CA GLY A 93 12.90 2.78 15.19
C GLY A 93 13.17 1.39 14.57
N PHE A 94 12.40 1.00 13.55
CA PHE A 94 12.57 -0.28 12.85
C PHE A 94 13.55 -0.15 11.67
N THR A 95 14.83 0.08 11.98
CA THR A 95 15.87 0.35 10.96
C THR A 95 16.06 -0.80 9.97
N PHE A 96 15.98 -2.06 10.43
CA PHE A 96 16.11 -3.23 9.56
C PHE A 96 14.98 -3.32 8.53
N THR A 97 13.73 -3.11 8.98
CA THR A 97 12.55 -3.08 8.12
C THR A 97 12.60 -1.92 7.12
N ALA A 98 13.06 -0.74 7.55
CA ALA A 98 13.26 0.40 6.67
C ALA A 98 14.28 0.09 5.56
N LEU A 99 15.40 -0.55 5.90
CA LEU A 99 16.40 -0.97 4.92
C LEU A 99 15.83 -1.99 3.92
N GLN A 100 15.04 -2.96 4.38
CA GLN A 100 14.35 -3.91 3.51
C GLN A 100 13.46 -3.18 2.48
N TYR A 101 12.69 -2.18 2.90
CA TYR A 101 11.87 -1.39 1.97
C TYR A 101 12.70 -0.59 0.96
N VAL A 102 13.89 -0.11 1.34
CA VAL A 102 14.82 0.50 0.37
C VAL A 102 15.24 -0.52 -0.68
N VAL A 103 15.65 -1.73 -0.28
CA VAL A 103 16.03 -2.79 -1.21
C VAL A 103 14.88 -3.16 -2.14
N PHE A 104 13.66 -3.32 -1.61
CA PHE A 104 12.47 -3.60 -2.41
C PHE A 104 12.14 -2.48 -3.39
N THR A 105 12.39 -1.22 -3.02
CA THR A 105 12.23 -0.08 -3.92
C THR A 105 13.20 -0.16 -5.10
N LEU A 106 14.48 -0.47 -4.85
CA LEU A 106 15.48 -0.64 -5.91
C LEU A 106 15.11 -1.78 -6.87
N ILE A 107 14.67 -2.92 -6.34
CA ILE A 107 14.20 -4.06 -7.14
C ILE A 107 12.98 -3.66 -7.97
N ALA A 108 12.00 -2.97 -7.37
CA ALA A 108 10.80 -2.53 -8.06
C ALA A 108 11.12 -1.54 -9.21
N ILE A 109 12.09 -0.64 -9.01
CA ILE A 109 12.58 0.27 -10.06
C ILE A 109 13.20 -0.54 -11.21
N TRP A 110 14.10 -1.47 -10.92
CA TRP A 110 14.73 -2.31 -11.95
C TRP A 110 13.70 -3.15 -12.71
N ALA A 111 12.77 -3.78 -12.00
CA ALA A 111 11.71 -4.56 -12.60
C ALA A 111 10.77 -3.69 -13.45
N TYR A 112 10.44 -2.48 -13.00
CA TYR A 112 9.66 -1.55 -13.82
C TYR A 112 10.35 -1.25 -15.16
N TYR A 113 11.65 -0.93 -15.15
CA TYR A 113 12.41 -0.67 -16.37
C TYR A 113 12.51 -1.90 -17.29
N GLU A 114 12.79 -3.07 -16.72
CA GLU A 114 12.93 -4.32 -17.47
C GLU A 114 11.61 -4.69 -18.17
N TRP A 115 10.49 -4.65 -17.44
CA TRP A 115 9.19 -4.94 -18.05
C TRP A 115 8.81 -3.87 -19.07
N GLN A 116 9.09 -2.59 -18.81
CA GLN A 116 8.78 -1.52 -19.78
C GLN A 116 9.54 -1.72 -21.09
N ARG A 117 10.81 -2.19 -21.03
CA ARG A 117 11.56 -2.59 -22.23
C ARG A 117 10.88 -3.75 -22.96
N ARG A 118 10.50 -4.82 -22.25
CA ARG A 118 9.84 -5.99 -22.86
C ARG A 118 8.51 -5.63 -23.55
N TYR A 119 7.71 -4.76 -22.94
CA TYR A 119 6.46 -4.28 -23.56
C TYR A 119 6.69 -3.44 -24.82
N ARG A 120 7.79 -2.68 -24.90
CA ARG A 120 8.13 -1.88 -26.09
C ARG A 120 8.75 -2.71 -27.21
N VAL A 121 9.46 -3.78 -26.87
CA VAL A 121 10.15 -4.66 -27.82
C VAL A 121 9.20 -5.66 -28.47
N GLN A 122 8.01 -5.91 -27.91
CA GLN A 122 7.03 -6.83 -28.48
C GLN A 122 6.49 -6.26 -29.82
N PRO A 123 6.96 -6.74 -30.98
CA PRO A 123 6.48 -6.27 -32.26
C PRO A 123 5.11 -6.92 -32.49
N ARG A 124 4.28 -6.25 -33.28
CA ARG A 124 2.92 -6.64 -33.67
C ARG A 124 2.87 -7.90 -34.57
N THR A 125 3.75 -8.89 -34.36
CA THR A 125 4.01 -10.01 -35.30
C THR A 125 3.74 -11.38 -34.68
N ALA A 126 2.72 -11.51 -33.84
CA ALA A 126 2.26 -12.83 -33.36
C ALA A 126 0.87 -13.23 -33.90
N TYR A 127 0.27 -12.43 -34.79
CA TYR A 127 -1.03 -12.70 -35.41
C TYR A 127 -1.10 -12.20 -36.86
N ALA A 128 -0.14 -12.57 -37.69
CA ALA A 128 -0.22 -12.43 -39.15
C ALA A 128 -0.10 -13.81 -39.78
#